data_AF-A0AB33KEE3-F1
#
_entry.id   AF-A0AB33KEE3-F1
#
_cell.length_a   1.000
_cell.length_b   1.000
_cell.length_c   1.000
_cell.angle_alpha   90.00
_cell.angle_beta   90.00
_cell.angle_gamma   90.00
#
_symmetry.space_group_name_H-M   'P 1'
#
loop_
_entity.id
_entity.type
_entity.pdbx_description
1 polymer ?
#
loop_
_entity_poly.entity_id
_entity_poly.type
_entity_poly.pdbx_seq_one_letter_code
_entity_poly.pdbx_strand_id
1 'polypeptide(L)'
;MPSFDTPEPISAVIELDAGTARITAGKRTDTVVEVLPGNGSDEDDVRAVQQTRVSCSGGRLTVRTPKKRSLFGKPGTVVVSIELPAGSDVRGTSALGGFFCEGPLGEVKLTTSLGDLQVNRAARAELRTDHGDIRLERSAGDAEVVGSGRIEVGAVAGAAVVKNSNGTTGIDEAGGELKVNAANGDISVGVAHGDVVAKSANGRIEIGVARAGVDATSSNGRIRVGDVTRGRIALRTSVGDLEVGIHEGTAAWLDLNPKFGTVRNELGAAAGPEDSDETVEVHARSGAGDIIVRRA
;
A
#
# COMPACT_ATOMS: atom_id res chain seq x y z
N MET A 1 -21.39 -4.35 26.51
CA MET A 1 -20.00 -4.15 26.07
C MET A 1 -19.10 -4.90 27.05
N PRO A 2 -18.55 -6.07 26.70
CA PRO A 2 -17.50 -6.69 27.51
C PRO A 2 -16.25 -5.78 27.58
N SER A 3 -15.68 -5.69 28.78
CA SER A 3 -14.40 -5.04 29.06
C SER A 3 -13.46 -6.05 29.70
N PHE A 4 -12.20 -6.03 29.32
CA PHE A 4 -11.16 -6.94 29.78
C PHE A 4 -9.95 -6.14 30.27
N ASP A 5 -9.37 -6.54 31.40
CA ASP A 5 -8.13 -5.94 31.90
C ASP A 5 -6.94 -6.40 31.02
N THR A 6 -6.28 -5.45 30.36
CA THR A 6 -5.20 -5.68 29.40
C THR A 6 -4.16 -4.56 29.53
N PRO A 7 -3.34 -4.57 30.61
CA PRO A 7 -2.38 -3.50 30.88
C PRO A 7 -1.23 -3.48 29.86
N GLU A 8 -1.02 -4.57 29.14
CA GLU A 8 -0.01 -4.72 28.09
C GLU A 8 -0.68 -4.89 26.71
N PRO A 9 0.03 -4.56 25.60
CA PRO A 9 -0.44 -4.83 24.25
C PRO A 9 -0.87 -6.28 24.03
N ILE A 10 -1.95 -6.46 23.28
CA ILE A 10 -2.58 -7.78 23.06
C ILE A 10 -2.46 -8.24 21.60
N SER A 11 -2.84 -9.49 21.35
CA SER A 11 -3.11 -9.99 20.00
C SER A 11 -4.61 -10.12 19.77
N ALA A 12 -5.17 -9.29 18.90
CA ALA A 12 -6.58 -9.33 18.53
C ALA A 12 -6.80 -10.13 17.24
N VAL A 13 -7.67 -11.13 17.29
CA VAL A 13 -8.09 -11.93 16.14
C VAL A 13 -9.58 -11.70 15.87
N ILE A 14 -9.89 -11.16 14.71
CA ILE A 14 -11.25 -10.80 14.30
C ILE A 14 -11.61 -11.60 13.04
N GLU A 15 -12.62 -12.46 13.13
CA GLU A 15 -13.15 -13.22 12.00
C GLU A 15 -14.63 -12.89 11.80
N LEU A 16 -14.92 -12.17 10.71
CA LEU A 16 -16.27 -11.76 10.33
C LEU A 16 -16.71 -12.49 9.05
N ASP A 17 -17.96 -12.93 9.01
CA ASP A 17 -18.60 -13.43 7.78
C ASP A 17 -19.11 -12.23 6.97
N ALA A 18 -19.91 -11.39 7.61
CA ALA A 18 -20.33 -10.09 7.10
C ALA A 18 -20.26 -9.04 8.22
N GLY A 19 -19.53 -7.96 8.00
CA GLY A 19 -19.43 -6.88 8.95
C GLY A 19 -18.18 -6.01 8.82
N THR A 20 -18.25 -4.88 9.50
CA THR A 20 -17.16 -3.91 9.59
C THR A 20 -16.56 -3.93 10.99
N ALA A 21 -15.23 -3.95 11.07
CA ALA A 21 -14.52 -3.78 12.33
C ALA A 21 -13.86 -2.39 12.40
N ARG A 22 -14.10 -1.68 13.48
CA ARG A 22 -13.45 -0.41 13.85
C ARG A 22 -12.54 -0.69 15.04
N ILE A 23 -11.24 -0.48 14.88
CA ILE A 23 -10.23 -0.74 15.90
C ILE A 23 -9.55 0.58 16.25
N THR A 24 -9.59 0.94 17.53
CA THR A 24 -8.94 2.15 18.04
C THR A 24 -7.87 1.78 19.07
N ALA A 25 -6.62 2.03 18.74
CA ALA A 25 -5.48 1.81 19.60
C ALA A 25 -5.07 3.09 20.33
N GLY A 26 -5.01 3.05 21.66
CA GLY A 26 -4.75 4.24 22.46
C GLY A 26 -3.98 3.97 23.75
N LYS A 27 -3.71 5.03 24.52
CA LYS A 27 -3.14 4.91 25.86
C LYS A 27 -4.24 4.43 26.82
N ARG A 28 -4.33 3.11 26.99
CA ARG A 28 -5.31 2.45 27.86
C ARG A 28 -4.75 1.14 28.39
N THR A 29 -5.32 0.65 29.48
CA THR A 29 -4.93 -0.60 30.15
C THR A 29 -6.04 -1.64 30.12
N ASP A 30 -7.06 -1.42 29.32
CA ASP A 30 -8.20 -2.29 29.16
C ASP A 30 -8.53 -2.47 27.67
N THR A 31 -9.30 -3.50 27.36
CA THR A 31 -9.82 -3.76 26.02
C THR A 31 -11.33 -3.79 26.09
N VAL A 32 -11.99 -2.96 25.30
CA VAL A 32 -13.47 -2.88 25.23
C VAL A 32 -13.91 -3.35 23.87
N VAL A 33 -14.89 -4.25 23.85
CA VAL A 33 -15.50 -4.73 22.60
C VAL A 33 -16.99 -4.42 22.62
N GLU A 34 -17.47 -3.84 21.55
CA GLU A 34 -18.88 -3.65 21.27
C GLU A 34 -19.23 -4.33 19.95
N VAL A 35 -20.34 -5.06 19.95
CA VAL A 35 -20.88 -5.72 18.75
C VAL A 35 -22.31 -5.25 18.59
N LEU A 36 -22.59 -4.55 17.50
CA LEU A 36 -23.89 -4.02 17.14
C LEU A 36 -24.38 -4.64 15.83
N PRO A 37 -25.70 -4.73 15.62
CA PRO A 37 -26.23 -5.15 14.33
C PRO A 37 -25.95 -4.06 13.29
N GLY A 38 -25.72 -4.45 12.02
CA GLY A 38 -25.64 -3.49 10.92
C GLY A 38 -26.94 -2.69 10.78
N ASN A 39 -28.07 -3.38 10.92
CA ASN A 39 -29.41 -2.82 11.03
C ASN A 39 -30.16 -3.47 12.21
N GLY A 40 -30.49 -2.69 13.24
CA GLY A 40 -31.19 -3.17 14.44
C GLY A 40 -32.62 -3.65 14.21
N SER A 41 -33.23 -3.35 13.04
CA SER A 41 -34.53 -3.89 12.66
C SER A 41 -34.45 -5.17 11.83
N ASP A 42 -33.25 -5.62 11.46
CA ASP A 42 -33.04 -6.86 10.70
C ASP A 42 -32.79 -8.03 11.66
N GLU A 43 -33.66 -9.04 11.61
CA GLU A 43 -33.57 -10.20 12.49
C GLU A 43 -32.30 -11.03 12.26
N ASP A 44 -31.78 -11.07 11.02
CA ASP A 44 -30.55 -11.80 10.71
C ASP A 44 -29.33 -11.09 11.32
N ASP A 45 -29.30 -9.75 11.30
CA ASP A 45 -28.25 -8.94 11.94
C ASP A 45 -28.30 -9.09 13.46
N VAL A 46 -29.49 -8.97 14.07
CA VAL A 46 -29.67 -9.16 15.52
C VAL A 46 -29.24 -10.56 15.94
N ARG A 47 -29.58 -11.59 15.15
CA ARG A 47 -29.16 -12.97 15.41
C ARG A 47 -27.64 -13.13 15.28
N ALA A 48 -27.01 -12.49 14.30
CA ALA A 48 -25.56 -12.52 14.11
C ALA A 48 -24.82 -11.94 15.32
N VAL A 49 -25.30 -10.83 15.89
CA VAL A 49 -24.76 -10.25 17.13
C VAL A 49 -24.88 -11.22 18.30
N GLN A 50 -26.07 -11.80 18.53
CA GLN A 50 -26.31 -12.74 19.63
C GLN A 50 -25.43 -14.00 19.55
N GLN A 51 -25.08 -14.41 18.34
CA GLN A 51 -24.24 -15.58 18.09
C GLN A 51 -22.74 -15.25 17.99
N THR A 52 -22.38 -13.96 18.01
CA THR A 52 -20.98 -13.53 17.96
C THR A 52 -20.30 -13.87 19.27
N ARG A 53 -19.15 -14.54 19.18
CA ARG A 53 -18.34 -14.93 20.34
C ARG A 53 -17.22 -13.93 20.53
N VAL A 54 -17.17 -13.34 21.71
CA VAL A 54 -16.08 -12.47 22.16
C VAL A 54 -15.43 -13.11 23.37
N SER A 55 -14.12 -13.32 23.30
CA SER A 55 -13.34 -13.85 24.42
C SER A 55 -11.98 -13.17 24.47
N CYS A 56 -11.52 -12.79 25.66
CA CYS A 56 -10.16 -12.35 25.90
C CYS A 56 -9.53 -13.20 26.99
N SER A 57 -8.39 -13.84 26.70
CA SER A 57 -7.61 -14.58 27.70
C SER A 57 -6.13 -14.60 27.33
N GLY A 58 -5.26 -14.45 28.34
CA GLY A 58 -3.80 -14.51 28.15
C GLY A 58 -3.27 -13.52 27.12
N GLY A 59 -3.78 -12.28 27.11
CA GLY A 59 -3.37 -11.25 26.13
C GLY A 59 -3.85 -11.51 24.70
N ARG A 60 -4.83 -12.40 24.50
CA ARG A 60 -5.41 -12.69 23.19
C ARG A 60 -6.90 -12.40 23.18
N LEU A 61 -7.31 -11.41 22.38
CA LEU A 61 -8.71 -11.15 22.07
C LEU A 61 -9.13 -11.97 20.84
N THR A 62 -10.31 -12.59 20.89
CA THR A 62 -10.92 -13.25 19.74
C THR A 62 -12.36 -12.77 19.59
N VAL A 63 -12.70 -12.27 18.41
CA VAL A 63 -14.06 -11.89 18.00
C VAL A 63 -14.42 -12.73 16.78
N ARG A 64 -15.46 -13.56 16.88
CA ARG A 64 -15.87 -14.48 15.82
C ARG A 64 -17.37 -14.41 15.60
N THR A 65 -17.79 -14.03 14.41
CA THR A 65 -19.19 -14.16 13.98
C THR A 65 -19.49 -15.62 13.61
N PRO A 66 -20.74 -16.08 13.73
CA PRO A 66 -21.10 -17.41 13.27
C PRO A 66 -20.87 -17.54 11.76
N LYS A 67 -20.20 -18.62 11.33
CA LYS A 67 -20.17 -18.98 9.91
C LYS A 67 -21.54 -19.50 9.49
N LYS A 68 -22.02 -19.06 8.34
CA LYS A 68 -23.29 -19.53 7.80
C LYS A 68 -23.21 -21.03 7.49
N ARG A 69 -24.11 -21.81 8.08
CA ARG A 69 -24.24 -23.27 7.82
C ARG A 69 -25.36 -23.64 6.84
N SER A 70 -26.21 -22.68 6.46
CA SER A 70 -27.37 -22.90 5.58
C SER A 70 -27.21 -22.22 4.22
N LEU A 71 -27.63 -22.90 3.16
CA LEU A 71 -27.66 -22.42 1.77
C LEU A 71 -28.78 -21.38 1.51
N PHE A 72 -29.72 -21.19 2.45
CA PHE A 72 -30.82 -20.21 2.34
C PHE A 72 -30.72 -19.12 3.43
N GLY A 73 -31.03 -17.86 3.07
CA GLY A 73 -31.01 -16.65 3.95
C GLY A 73 -29.93 -15.62 3.57
N LYS A 74 -29.96 -14.38 4.07
CA LYS A 74 -28.83 -13.42 3.95
C LYS A 74 -27.88 -13.62 5.14
N PRO A 75 -26.55 -13.42 5.00
CA PRO A 75 -25.69 -13.35 6.17
C PRO A 75 -26.06 -12.10 6.98
N GLY A 76 -26.22 -12.24 8.29
CA GLY A 76 -26.40 -11.10 9.18
C GLY A 76 -25.12 -10.29 9.26
N THR A 77 -25.25 -8.97 9.20
CA THR A 77 -24.15 -8.02 9.23
C THR A 77 -23.94 -7.49 10.65
N VAL A 78 -22.68 -7.40 11.07
CA VAL A 78 -22.31 -6.81 12.36
C VAL A 78 -21.38 -5.61 12.20
N VAL A 79 -21.45 -4.69 13.17
CA VAL A 79 -20.44 -3.65 13.38
C VAL A 79 -19.73 -3.97 14.68
N VAL A 80 -18.42 -4.19 14.60
CA VAL A 80 -17.59 -4.48 15.76
C VAL A 80 -16.71 -3.26 16.06
N SER A 81 -16.84 -2.68 17.24
CA SER A 81 -15.93 -1.66 17.74
C SER A 81 -15.00 -2.29 18.79
N ILE A 82 -13.70 -2.12 18.61
CA ILE A 82 -12.67 -2.61 19.53
C ILE A 82 -11.79 -1.45 19.92
N GLU A 83 -11.72 -1.17 21.21
CA GLU A 83 -10.74 -0.22 21.75
C GLU A 83 -9.72 -1.01 22.55
N LEU A 84 -8.43 -0.87 22.23
CA LEU A 84 -7.36 -1.70 22.79
C LEU A 84 -6.07 -0.90 23.07
N PRO A 85 -5.13 -1.43 23.87
CA PRO A 85 -3.86 -0.75 24.14
C PRO A 85 -3.02 -0.52 22.89
N ALA A 86 -2.40 0.66 22.79
CA ALA A 86 -1.43 1.00 21.76
C ALA A 86 -0.34 -0.09 21.61
N GLY A 87 0.05 -0.38 20.37
CA GLY A 87 1.04 -1.41 20.04
C GLY A 87 0.48 -2.82 19.97
N SER A 88 -0.83 -3.03 20.15
CA SER A 88 -1.44 -4.35 19.98
C SER A 88 -1.40 -4.81 18.52
N ASP A 89 -1.28 -6.11 18.33
CA ASP A 89 -1.33 -6.77 17.03
C ASP A 89 -2.78 -7.04 16.62
N VAL A 90 -3.09 -6.89 15.34
CA VAL A 90 -4.44 -7.11 14.80
C VAL A 90 -4.37 -8.06 13.62
N ARG A 91 -5.09 -9.17 13.72
CA ARG A 91 -5.32 -10.11 12.62
C ARG A 91 -6.81 -10.17 12.31
N GLY A 92 -7.19 -9.75 11.10
CA GLY A 92 -8.58 -9.61 10.70
C GLY A 92 -8.87 -10.33 9.40
N THR A 93 -9.97 -11.09 9.35
CA THR A 93 -10.52 -11.64 8.11
C THR A 93 -12.01 -11.32 8.01
N SER A 94 -12.45 -10.78 6.89
CA SER A 94 -13.87 -10.55 6.59
C SER A 94 -14.21 -11.05 5.18
N ALA A 95 -15.32 -11.77 4.97
CA ALA A 95 -15.74 -12.08 3.60
C ALA A 95 -16.47 -10.88 2.96
N LEU A 96 -17.30 -10.19 3.74
CA LEU A 96 -18.05 -9.01 3.35
C LEU A 96 -17.87 -7.92 4.40
N GLY A 97 -17.18 -6.83 4.07
CA GLY A 97 -16.99 -5.66 4.93
C GLY A 97 -15.52 -5.32 5.17
N GLY A 98 -15.30 -4.19 5.84
CA GLY A 98 -14.00 -3.54 5.93
C GLY A 98 -13.39 -3.52 7.33
N PHE A 99 -12.14 -3.09 7.38
CA PHE A 99 -11.41 -2.85 8.62
C PHE A 99 -10.92 -1.42 8.66
N PHE A 100 -11.23 -0.71 9.74
CA PHE A 100 -10.83 0.67 9.97
C PHE A 100 -10.03 0.73 11.26
N CYS A 101 -8.74 0.98 11.14
CA CYS A 101 -7.78 0.95 12.23
C CYS A 101 -7.21 2.34 12.50
N GLU A 102 -7.43 2.84 13.70
CA GLU A 102 -6.94 4.13 14.19
C GLU A 102 -5.96 3.95 15.35
N GLY A 103 -5.00 4.86 15.43
CA GLY A 103 -3.96 4.83 16.46
C GLY A 103 -2.79 3.91 16.12
N PRO A 104 -1.75 3.88 16.99
CA PRO A 104 -0.54 3.10 16.74
C PRO A 104 -0.77 1.62 17.06
N LEU A 105 -0.82 0.79 16.02
CA LEU A 105 -0.86 -0.67 16.13
C LEU A 105 0.52 -1.30 15.97
N GLY A 106 0.67 -2.54 16.45
CA GLY A 106 1.81 -3.40 16.21
C GLY A 106 1.79 -3.99 14.79
N GLU A 107 1.83 -5.32 14.69
CA GLU A 107 1.62 -6.04 13.43
C GLU A 107 0.14 -6.03 13.05
N VAL A 108 -0.16 -5.59 11.81
CA VAL A 108 -1.51 -5.56 11.27
C VAL A 108 -1.59 -6.46 10.04
N LYS A 109 -2.40 -7.52 10.13
CA LYS A 109 -2.68 -8.44 9.02
C LYS A 109 -4.18 -8.49 8.75
N LEU A 110 -4.61 -7.90 7.64
CA LEU A 110 -6.02 -7.77 7.31
C LEU A 110 -6.30 -8.34 5.93
N THR A 111 -7.30 -9.21 5.85
CA THR A 111 -7.79 -9.78 4.58
C THR A 111 -9.29 -9.54 4.47
N THR A 112 -9.74 -8.99 3.36
CA THR A 112 -11.17 -8.96 3.01
C THR A 112 -11.39 -9.40 1.56
N SER A 113 -12.53 -10.01 1.26
CA SER A 113 -12.88 -10.30 -0.13
C SER A 113 -13.64 -9.13 -0.77
N LEU A 114 -14.53 -8.48 -0.01
CA LEU A 114 -15.33 -7.36 -0.48
C LEU A 114 -15.38 -6.30 0.61
N GLY A 115 -14.56 -5.27 0.51
CA GLY A 115 -14.54 -4.16 1.46
C GLY A 115 -13.22 -3.41 1.49
N ASP A 116 -13.27 -2.27 2.15
CA ASP A 116 -12.13 -1.36 2.24
C ASP A 116 -11.28 -1.67 3.47
N LEU A 117 -9.98 -1.43 3.35
CA LEU A 117 -9.02 -1.53 4.44
C LEU A 117 -8.40 -0.16 4.68
N GLN A 118 -8.61 0.40 5.87
CA GLN A 118 -7.98 1.65 6.29
C GLN A 118 -7.15 1.42 7.55
N VAL A 119 -5.87 1.75 7.48
CA VAL A 119 -4.93 1.66 8.60
C VAL A 119 -4.18 2.97 8.73
N ASN A 120 -4.33 3.64 9.88
CA ASN A 120 -3.62 4.89 10.15
C ASN A 120 -2.12 4.62 10.41
N ARG A 121 -1.82 3.81 11.43
CA ARG A 121 -0.44 3.51 11.84
C ARG A 121 -0.27 2.05 12.22
N ALA A 122 0.77 1.43 11.67
CA ALA A 122 1.20 0.09 12.06
C ALA A 122 2.73 0.03 12.20
N ALA A 123 3.21 -0.89 13.03
CA ALA A 123 4.62 -1.25 13.05
C ALA A 123 4.99 -2.06 11.79
N ARG A 124 4.09 -2.95 11.35
CA ARG A 124 4.19 -3.71 10.09
C ARG A 124 2.79 -3.96 9.54
N ALA A 125 2.61 -3.86 8.22
CA ALA A 125 1.31 -4.00 7.58
C ALA A 125 1.30 -5.09 6.50
N GLU A 126 0.30 -5.97 6.55
CA GLU A 126 -0.01 -6.96 5.51
C GLU A 126 -1.50 -6.85 5.18
N LEU A 127 -1.84 -6.15 4.09
CA LEU A 127 -3.21 -5.77 3.73
C LEU A 127 -3.61 -6.43 2.42
N ARG A 128 -4.72 -7.16 2.40
CA ARG A 128 -5.24 -7.82 1.20
C ARG A 128 -6.72 -7.59 1.00
N THR A 129 -7.11 -7.11 -0.18
CA THR A 129 -8.51 -7.07 -0.61
C THR A 129 -8.67 -7.64 -2.02
N ASP A 130 -9.67 -8.51 -2.23
CA ASP A 130 -10.01 -8.96 -3.58
C ASP A 130 -10.79 -7.87 -4.33
N HIS A 131 -11.61 -7.10 -3.61
CA HIS A 131 -12.42 -6.00 -4.14
C HIS A 131 -12.62 -4.93 -3.07
N GLY A 132 -12.04 -3.76 -3.29
CA GLY A 132 -12.14 -2.62 -2.38
C GLY A 132 -10.87 -1.77 -2.42
N ASP A 133 -10.92 -0.66 -1.72
CA ASP A 133 -9.80 0.26 -1.63
C ASP A 133 -8.93 -0.03 -0.41
N ILE A 134 -7.63 0.22 -0.51
CA ILE A 134 -6.69 0.11 0.60
C ILE A 134 -6.06 1.48 0.85
N ARG A 135 -6.14 1.94 2.09
CA ARG A 135 -5.45 3.14 2.58
C ARG A 135 -4.58 2.81 3.78
N LEU A 136 -3.27 2.97 3.62
CA LEU A 136 -2.28 2.86 4.70
C LEU A 136 -1.59 4.20 4.87
N GLU A 137 -1.83 4.92 5.96
CA GLU A 137 -1.21 6.25 6.16
C GLU A 137 0.27 6.14 6.55
N ARG A 138 0.63 5.25 7.48
CA ARG A 138 2.03 5.06 7.88
C ARG A 138 2.34 3.63 8.35
N SER A 139 3.47 3.10 7.88
CA SER A 139 4.12 1.89 8.42
C SER A 139 5.53 2.22 8.92
N ALA A 140 5.83 1.88 10.18
CA ALA A 140 7.16 2.07 10.76
C ALA A 140 8.18 1.01 10.32
N GLY A 141 7.70 -0.09 9.73
CA GLY A 141 8.51 -1.15 9.15
C GLY A 141 7.96 -1.54 7.79
N ASP A 142 8.10 -2.81 7.42
CA ASP A 142 7.71 -3.28 6.10
C ASP A 142 6.20 -3.27 5.86
N ALA A 143 5.81 -3.11 4.59
CA ALA A 143 4.42 -3.16 4.16
C ALA A 143 4.26 -4.09 2.95
N GLU A 144 3.30 -5.02 3.02
CA GLU A 144 2.82 -5.79 1.88
C GLU A 144 1.34 -5.46 1.63
N VAL A 145 1.03 -4.96 0.43
CA VAL A 145 -0.32 -4.56 0.05
C VAL A 145 -0.71 -5.26 -1.25
N VAL A 146 -1.83 -5.97 -1.23
CA VAL A 146 -2.39 -6.64 -2.42
C VAL A 146 -3.85 -6.23 -2.58
N GLY A 147 -4.19 -5.63 -3.72
CA GLY A 147 -5.53 -5.12 -3.96
C GLY A 147 -6.00 -5.27 -5.40
N SER A 148 -7.29 -5.01 -5.58
CA SER A 148 -7.90 -4.74 -6.88
C SER A 148 -8.89 -3.58 -6.74
N GLY A 149 -8.34 -2.40 -6.45
CA GLY A 149 -9.03 -1.14 -6.26
C GLY A 149 -8.02 0.01 -6.18
N ARG A 150 -8.41 1.14 -5.60
CA ARG A 150 -7.45 2.22 -5.30
C ARG A 150 -6.57 1.80 -4.13
N ILE A 151 -5.26 1.94 -4.30
CA ILE A 151 -4.28 1.75 -3.22
C ILE A 151 -3.60 3.09 -2.95
N GLU A 152 -3.71 3.58 -1.73
CA GLU A 152 -3.04 4.77 -1.24
C GLU A 152 -2.15 4.40 -0.04
N VAL A 153 -0.84 4.55 -0.20
CA VAL A 153 0.14 4.35 0.86
C VAL A 153 0.83 5.68 1.13
N GLY A 154 0.78 6.17 2.36
CA GLY A 154 1.46 7.40 2.77
C GLY A 154 2.96 7.16 2.90
N ALA A 155 3.44 6.89 4.11
CA ALA A 155 4.86 6.67 4.39
C ALA A 155 5.15 5.24 4.87
N VAL A 156 6.13 4.57 4.24
CA VAL A 156 6.67 3.29 4.70
C VAL A 156 8.14 3.45 5.01
N ALA A 157 8.55 3.26 6.26
CA ALA A 157 9.95 3.40 6.64
C ALA A 157 10.83 2.21 6.19
N GLY A 158 10.24 1.00 6.15
CA GLY A 158 10.90 -0.22 5.68
C GLY A 158 10.71 -0.49 4.18
N ALA A 159 10.80 -1.77 3.80
CA ALA A 159 10.54 -2.21 2.44
C ALA A 159 9.02 -2.27 2.15
N ALA A 160 8.63 -1.96 0.92
CA ALA A 160 7.24 -1.96 0.50
C ALA A 160 7.03 -2.83 -0.74
N VAL A 161 6.08 -3.77 -0.67
CA VAL A 161 5.64 -4.57 -1.82
C VAL A 161 4.17 -4.30 -2.07
N VAL A 162 3.86 -3.70 -3.22
CA VAL A 162 2.50 -3.38 -3.62
C VAL A 162 2.14 -4.11 -4.91
N LYS A 163 1.04 -4.85 -4.89
CA LYS A 163 0.49 -5.53 -6.05
C LYS A 163 -0.94 -5.07 -6.26
N ASN A 164 -1.21 -4.50 -7.43
CA ASN A 164 -2.55 -4.04 -7.78
C ASN A 164 -2.99 -4.64 -9.10
N SER A 165 -4.15 -5.29 -9.10
CA SER A 165 -4.71 -5.81 -10.34
C SER A 165 -5.38 -4.70 -11.14
N ASN A 166 -6.19 -3.87 -10.48
CA ASN A 166 -6.98 -2.82 -11.13
C ASN A 166 -7.03 -1.59 -10.22
N GLY A 167 -7.08 -0.40 -10.81
CA GLY A 167 -7.12 0.86 -10.06
C GLY A 167 -5.74 1.46 -9.84
N THR A 168 -5.73 2.70 -9.37
CA THR A 168 -4.51 3.51 -9.22
C THR A 168 -3.74 3.11 -7.96
N THR A 169 -2.41 3.15 -8.04
CA THR A 169 -1.51 2.92 -6.91
C THR A 169 -0.71 4.18 -6.61
N GLY A 170 -0.95 4.80 -5.46
CA GLY A 170 -0.22 5.96 -4.97
C GLY A 170 0.62 5.61 -3.75
N ILE A 171 1.87 6.04 -3.74
CA ILE A 171 2.81 5.87 -2.62
C ILE A 171 3.49 7.22 -2.38
N ASP A 172 3.29 7.85 -1.23
CA ASP A 172 3.86 9.18 -0.99
C ASP A 172 5.36 9.10 -0.69
N GLU A 173 5.78 8.19 0.20
CA GLU A 173 7.17 8.03 0.63
C GLU A 173 7.54 6.57 0.94
N ALA A 174 8.65 6.10 0.36
CA ALA A 174 9.24 4.79 0.63
C ALA A 174 10.68 4.93 1.14
N GLY A 175 10.93 4.52 2.38
CA GLY A 175 12.23 4.56 3.05
C GLY A 175 13.18 3.43 2.65
N GLY A 176 12.65 2.24 2.39
CA GLY A 176 13.39 1.07 1.92
C GLY A 176 13.17 0.75 0.43
N GLU A 177 13.49 -0.48 0.04
CA GLU A 177 13.23 -0.99 -1.30
C GLU A 177 11.72 -0.97 -1.59
N LEU A 178 11.34 -0.48 -2.77
CA LEU A 178 9.96 -0.39 -3.21
C LEU A 178 9.74 -1.26 -4.44
N LYS A 179 8.80 -2.21 -4.35
CA LYS A 179 8.37 -3.06 -5.46
C LYS A 179 6.89 -2.90 -5.75
N VAL A 180 6.56 -2.32 -6.90
CA VAL A 180 5.17 -2.10 -7.34
C VAL A 180 4.88 -2.91 -8.60
N ASN A 181 3.82 -3.70 -8.59
CA ASN A 181 3.32 -4.39 -9.77
C ASN A 181 1.85 -4.04 -9.97
N ALA A 182 1.54 -3.22 -10.97
CA ALA A 182 0.18 -2.90 -11.38
C ALA A 182 -0.15 -3.60 -12.71
N ALA A 183 -1.34 -4.16 -12.88
CA ALA A 183 -1.75 -4.64 -14.20
C ALA A 183 -2.35 -3.49 -15.04
N ASN A 184 -3.47 -2.91 -14.59
CA ASN A 184 -4.23 -1.91 -15.36
C ASN A 184 -4.33 -0.53 -14.69
N GLY A 185 -3.36 -0.18 -13.86
CA GLY A 185 -3.38 1.01 -13.04
C GLY A 185 -2.15 1.89 -13.22
N ASP A 186 -2.34 3.19 -13.06
CA ASP A 186 -1.23 4.14 -12.91
C ASP A 186 -0.53 3.91 -11.57
N ILE A 187 0.79 4.07 -11.59
CA ILE A 187 1.67 4.04 -10.42
C ILE A 187 2.22 5.45 -10.23
N SER A 188 1.96 6.06 -9.08
CA SER A 188 2.59 7.32 -8.67
C SER A 188 3.36 7.12 -7.37
N VAL A 189 4.66 7.43 -7.39
CA VAL A 189 5.54 7.41 -6.23
C VAL A 189 6.03 8.83 -5.98
N GLY A 190 5.82 9.40 -4.79
CA GLY A 190 6.29 10.73 -4.43
C GLY A 190 7.81 10.76 -4.26
N VAL A 191 8.28 10.14 -3.17
CA VAL A 191 9.70 10.07 -2.81
C VAL A 191 10.12 8.63 -2.54
N ALA A 192 11.18 8.17 -3.21
CA ALA A 192 11.82 6.89 -2.93
C ALA A 192 13.25 7.12 -2.45
N HIS A 193 13.54 6.64 -1.24
CA HIS A 193 14.88 6.67 -0.65
C HIS A 193 15.71 5.43 -1.01
N GLY A 194 15.05 4.28 -1.15
CA GLY A 194 15.65 3.02 -1.63
C GLY A 194 15.38 2.75 -3.10
N ASP A 195 15.88 1.59 -3.58
CA ASP A 195 15.69 1.16 -4.97
C ASP A 195 14.21 0.92 -5.29
N VAL A 196 13.80 1.32 -6.50
CA VAL A 196 12.43 1.16 -6.99
C VAL A 196 12.37 0.15 -8.14
N VAL A 197 11.50 -0.84 -8.01
CA VAL A 197 11.11 -1.75 -9.10
C VAL A 197 9.63 -1.56 -9.39
N ALA A 198 9.29 -0.87 -10.47
CA ALA A 198 7.92 -0.56 -10.86
C ALA A 198 7.56 -1.24 -12.18
N LYS A 199 6.48 -2.04 -12.18
CA LYS A 199 6.00 -2.72 -13.38
C LYS A 199 4.53 -2.40 -13.60
N SER A 200 4.19 -1.96 -14.81
CA SER A 200 2.81 -1.77 -15.24
C SER A 200 2.56 -2.45 -16.59
N ALA A 201 1.36 -2.99 -16.84
CA ALA A 201 1.03 -3.46 -18.19
C ALA A 201 0.49 -2.30 -19.04
N ASN A 202 -0.49 -1.56 -18.53
CA ASN A 202 -1.24 -0.55 -19.29
C ASN A 202 -1.34 0.83 -18.61
N GLY A 203 -0.58 1.06 -17.55
CA GLY A 203 -0.61 2.30 -16.79
C GLY A 203 0.66 3.14 -16.97
N ARG A 204 0.51 4.43 -16.65
CA ARG A 204 1.63 5.36 -16.49
C ARG A 204 2.41 5.03 -15.21
N ILE A 205 3.72 5.21 -15.26
CA ILE A 205 4.57 5.16 -14.08
C ILE A 205 5.15 6.56 -13.87
N GLU A 206 4.84 7.18 -12.75
CA GLU A 206 5.41 8.46 -12.32
C GLU A 206 6.14 8.28 -11.00
N ILE A 207 7.42 8.64 -10.99
CA ILE A 207 8.25 8.69 -9.78
C ILE A 207 8.69 10.15 -9.64
N GLY A 208 8.35 10.81 -8.54
CA GLY A 208 8.69 12.21 -8.28
C GLY A 208 10.19 12.36 -8.06
N VAL A 209 10.67 11.86 -6.92
CA VAL A 209 12.08 11.91 -6.52
C VAL A 209 12.60 10.50 -6.23
N ALA A 210 13.69 10.11 -6.88
CA ALA A 210 14.41 8.87 -6.62
C ALA A 210 15.83 9.16 -6.14
N ARG A 211 16.14 8.76 -4.90
CA ARG A 211 17.49 8.92 -4.31
C ARG A 211 18.41 7.72 -4.54
N ALA A 212 17.91 6.70 -5.22
CA ALA A 212 18.60 5.45 -5.52
C ALA A 212 18.17 4.93 -6.91
N GLY A 213 18.46 3.66 -7.21
CA GLY A 213 18.19 3.07 -8.51
C GLY A 213 16.70 2.89 -8.81
N VAL A 214 16.38 2.85 -10.10
CA VAL A 214 15.01 2.64 -10.61
C VAL A 214 15.04 1.63 -11.74
N ASP A 215 14.31 0.53 -11.63
CA ASP A 215 13.92 -0.32 -12.77
C ASP A 215 12.41 -0.17 -12.99
N ALA A 216 12.04 0.57 -14.03
CA ALA A 216 10.64 0.79 -14.39
C ALA A 216 10.35 0.18 -15.77
N THR A 217 9.33 -0.66 -15.84
CA THR A 217 8.89 -1.31 -17.08
C THR A 217 7.40 -1.13 -17.28
N SER A 218 7.00 -0.61 -18.45
CA SER A 218 5.61 -0.54 -18.88
C SER A 218 5.45 -1.20 -20.26
N SER A 219 4.32 -1.85 -20.55
CA SER A 219 4.05 -2.27 -21.94
C SER A 219 3.45 -1.11 -22.73
N ASN A 220 2.39 -0.50 -22.20
CA ASN A 220 1.67 0.60 -22.82
C ASN A 220 1.50 1.73 -21.81
N GLY A 221 2.46 2.64 -21.76
CA GLY A 221 2.42 3.73 -20.81
C GLY A 221 3.68 4.59 -20.84
N ARG A 222 3.49 5.87 -20.52
CA ARG A 222 4.59 6.80 -20.26
C ARG A 222 5.27 6.42 -18.94
N ILE A 223 6.58 6.54 -18.92
CA ILE A 223 7.37 6.44 -17.68
C ILE A 223 8.06 7.77 -17.47
N ARG A 224 7.84 8.38 -16.30
CA ARG A 224 8.47 9.63 -15.89
C ARG A 224 9.17 9.44 -14.55
N VAL A 225 10.44 9.80 -14.49
CA VAL A 225 11.18 9.99 -13.25
C VAL A 225 11.55 11.47 -13.16
N GLY A 226 11.02 12.16 -12.16
CA GLY A 226 11.05 13.63 -12.06
C GLY A 226 12.40 14.20 -11.67
N ASP A 227 13.05 13.57 -10.69
CA ASP A 227 14.38 13.91 -10.18
C ASP A 227 15.09 12.62 -9.73
N VAL A 228 16.31 12.40 -10.21
CA VAL A 228 17.18 11.29 -9.83
C VAL A 228 18.50 11.81 -9.31
N THR A 229 18.86 11.40 -8.10
CA THR A 229 20.14 11.78 -7.47
C THR A 229 21.29 10.87 -7.87
N ARG A 230 21.11 9.54 -7.89
CA ARG A 230 22.21 8.59 -8.11
C ARG A 230 21.73 7.19 -8.50
N GLY A 231 22.68 6.35 -8.90
CA GLY A 231 22.47 4.94 -9.15
C GLY A 231 22.07 4.65 -10.59
N ARG A 232 21.51 3.45 -10.81
CA ARG A 232 21.16 2.98 -12.15
C ARG A 232 19.68 3.11 -12.42
N ILE A 233 19.34 3.80 -13.51
CA ILE A 233 17.98 4.08 -13.96
C ILE A 233 17.73 3.32 -15.26
N ALA A 234 17.01 2.20 -15.16
CA ALA A 234 16.61 1.38 -16.29
C ALA A 234 15.12 1.57 -16.58
N LEU A 235 14.81 2.29 -17.66
CA LEU A 235 13.43 2.51 -18.11
C LEU A 235 13.16 1.76 -19.40
N ARG A 236 12.05 1.02 -19.44
CA ARG A 236 11.65 0.24 -20.62
C ARG A 236 10.17 0.41 -20.91
N THR A 237 9.83 0.82 -22.13
CA THR A 237 8.44 0.82 -22.60
C THR A 237 8.33 0.28 -24.02
N SER A 238 7.23 -0.42 -24.33
CA SER A 238 6.97 -0.83 -25.73
C SER A 238 6.32 0.31 -26.50
N VAL A 239 5.34 0.98 -25.88
CA VAL A 239 4.68 2.18 -26.41
C VAL A 239 4.54 3.20 -25.30
N GLY A 240 5.10 4.38 -25.50
CA GLY A 240 5.03 5.50 -24.58
C GLY A 240 6.32 6.31 -24.52
N ASP A 241 6.19 7.53 -24.02
CA ASP A 241 7.34 8.42 -23.83
C ASP A 241 8.10 8.02 -22.55
N LEU A 242 9.40 8.28 -22.56
CA LEU A 242 10.26 8.18 -21.39
C LEU A 242 10.77 9.56 -21.02
N GLU A 243 10.64 9.94 -19.76
CA GLU A 243 11.20 11.19 -19.25
C GLU A 243 12.05 10.92 -18.00
N VAL A 244 13.25 11.50 -17.98
CA VAL A 244 14.16 11.45 -16.82
C VAL A 244 14.67 12.84 -16.49
N GLY A 245 14.40 13.31 -15.28
CA GLY A 245 15.06 14.45 -14.68
C GLY A 245 16.27 14.01 -13.87
N ILE A 246 17.41 14.66 -14.13
CA ILE A 246 18.65 14.42 -13.40
C ILE A 246 18.85 15.56 -12.41
N HIS A 247 19.16 15.20 -11.16
CA HIS A 247 19.42 16.16 -10.09
C HIS A 247 20.51 17.16 -10.48
N GLU A 248 20.40 18.40 -9.98
CA GLU A 248 21.43 19.40 -10.21
C GLU A 248 22.77 18.94 -9.61
N GLY A 249 23.88 19.26 -10.30
CA GLY A 249 25.21 18.86 -9.87
C GLY A 249 25.54 17.37 -10.03
N THR A 250 24.62 16.51 -10.49
CA THR A 250 24.90 15.08 -10.74
C THR A 250 25.43 14.84 -12.15
N ALA A 251 26.50 14.05 -12.28
CA ALA A 251 27.02 13.58 -13.56
C ALA A 251 26.20 12.39 -14.09
N ALA A 252 25.74 12.49 -15.34
CA ALA A 252 24.91 11.47 -15.96
C ALA A 252 25.60 10.79 -17.14
N TRP A 253 25.61 9.46 -17.14
CA TRP A 253 25.94 8.64 -18.29
C TRP A 253 24.65 8.14 -18.94
N LEU A 254 24.53 8.29 -20.27
CA LEU A 254 23.26 8.05 -20.98
C LEU A 254 23.41 6.97 -22.07
N ASP A 255 22.56 5.95 -21.99
CA ASP A 255 22.29 4.94 -23.02
C ASP A 255 20.80 5.05 -23.40
N LEU A 256 20.53 5.82 -24.46
CA LEU A 256 19.17 6.13 -24.92
C LEU A 256 18.94 5.46 -26.28
N ASN A 257 17.95 4.57 -26.35
CA ASN A 257 17.71 3.77 -27.54
C ASN A 257 16.19 3.66 -27.84
N PRO A 258 15.59 4.69 -28.49
CA PRO A 258 14.26 4.57 -29.05
C PRO A 258 14.32 3.84 -30.40
N LYS A 259 13.42 2.87 -30.64
CA LYS A 259 13.29 2.25 -31.97
C LYS A 259 12.54 3.16 -32.95
N PHE A 260 11.46 3.78 -32.49
CA PHE A 260 10.66 4.74 -33.26
C PHE A 260 10.32 5.95 -32.39
N GLY A 261 11.03 7.06 -32.59
CA GLY A 261 10.87 8.29 -31.80
C GLY A 261 12.10 9.16 -31.87
N THR A 262 12.09 10.25 -31.13
CA THR A 262 13.20 11.20 -31.03
C THR A 262 13.82 11.17 -29.63
N VAL A 263 15.10 11.55 -29.56
CA VAL A 263 15.79 11.77 -28.28
C VAL A 263 16.00 13.28 -28.12
N ARG A 264 15.51 13.83 -27.02
CA ARG A 264 15.76 15.22 -26.61
C ARG A 264 16.58 15.21 -25.33
N ASN A 265 17.81 15.69 -25.43
CA ASN A 265 18.70 15.87 -24.29
C ASN A 265 18.84 17.36 -23.99
N GLU A 266 18.34 17.78 -22.83
CA GLU A 266 18.40 19.14 -22.31
C GLU A 266 19.39 19.28 -21.15
N LEU A 267 20.22 18.25 -20.90
CA LEU A 267 21.34 18.41 -20.00
C LEU A 267 22.30 19.44 -20.61
N GLY A 268 22.40 20.59 -19.96
CA GLY A 268 23.49 21.53 -20.25
C GLY A 268 24.85 20.82 -20.12
N ALA A 269 25.87 21.36 -20.79
CA ALA A 269 27.24 20.86 -20.65
C ALA A 269 27.66 20.99 -19.18
N ALA A 270 27.64 19.88 -18.44
CA ALA A 270 28.27 19.79 -17.15
C ALA A 270 29.78 19.60 -17.39
N ALA A 271 30.61 20.29 -16.60
CA ALA A 271 32.01 19.89 -16.44
C ALA A 271 32.04 18.40 -16.09
N GLY A 272 33.06 17.68 -16.57
CA GLY A 272 33.12 16.22 -16.49
C GLY A 272 32.95 15.67 -15.06
N PRO A 273 32.93 14.34 -14.90
CA PRO A 273 32.65 13.66 -13.62
C PRO A 273 33.62 13.98 -12.47
N GLU A 274 34.60 14.87 -12.65
CA GLU A 274 35.58 15.26 -11.63
C GLU A 274 35.03 16.21 -10.54
N ASP A 275 33.93 16.95 -10.80
CA ASP A 275 33.35 17.93 -9.86
C ASP A 275 32.02 17.49 -9.21
N SER A 276 31.57 16.25 -9.47
CA SER A 276 30.26 15.75 -9.02
C SER A 276 30.41 14.60 -8.02
N ASP A 277 29.93 14.79 -6.79
CA ASP A 277 29.97 13.76 -5.74
C ASP A 277 29.06 12.56 -6.04
N GLU A 278 28.05 12.72 -6.89
CA GLU A 278 27.05 11.69 -7.21
C GLU A 278 27.02 11.40 -8.72
N THR A 279 26.81 10.14 -9.10
CA THR A 279 26.73 9.70 -10.51
C THR A 279 25.47 8.89 -10.78
N VAL A 280 24.93 9.05 -11.99
CA VAL A 280 23.73 8.33 -12.45
C VAL A 280 23.94 7.72 -13.82
N GLU A 281 23.55 6.45 -13.96
CA GLU A 281 23.56 5.72 -15.22
C GLU A 281 22.13 5.54 -15.73
N VAL A 282 21.80 6.18 -16.85
CA VAL A 282 20.46 6.13 -17.44
C VAL A 282 20.47 5.21 -18.66
N HIS A 283 19.71 4.13 -18.58
CA HIS A 283 19.37 3.26 -19.70
C HIS A 283 17.88 3.40 -20.03
N ALA A 284 17.55 4.10 -21.10
CA ALA A 284 16.17 4.31 -21.53
C ALA A 284 15.93 3.63 -22.88
N ARG A 285 14.98 2.69 -22.93
CA ARG A 285 14.60 1.95 -24.14
C ARG A 285 13.11 2.09 -24.40
N SER A 286 12.74 2.68 -25.54
CA SER A 286 11.35 2.77 -25.99
C SER A 286 11.18 2.06 -27.33
N GLY A 287 10.09 1.30 -27.49
CA GLY A 287 9.69 0.74 -28.78
C GLY A 287 9.12 1.82 -29.70
N ALA A 288 8.12 2.56 -29.24
CA ALA A 288 7.55 3.71 -29.93
C ALA A 288 7.24 4.82 -28.92
N GLY A 289 7.88 5.98 -29.09
CA GLY A 289 7.74 7.13 -28.20
C GLY A 289 9.04 7.91 -28.06
N ASP A 290 8.95 9.14 -27.56
CA ASP A 290 10.10 10.01 -27.40
C ASP A 290 10.83 9.74 -26.08
N ILE A 291 12.14 10.03 -26.05
CA ILE A 291 12.96 9.98 -24.84
C ILE A 291 13.43 11.40 -24.53
N ILE A 292 13.04 11.92 -23.38
CA ILE A 292 13.41 13.24 -22.89
C ILE A 292 14.29 13.09 -21.65
N VAL A 293 15.47 13.71 -21.69
CA VAL A 293 16.35 13.83 -20.52
C VAL A 293 16.55 15.31 -20.24
N ARG A 294 16.31 15.73 -18.99
CA ARG A 294 16.41 17.12 -18.57
C ARG A 294 17.06 17.25 -17.19
N ARG A 295 17.40 18.46 -16.79
CA ARG A 295 17.67 18.77 -15.38
C ARG A 295 16.35 18.87 -14.62
N ALA A 296 16.37 18.36 -13.38
CA ALA A 296 15.20 18.28 -12.50
C ALA A 296 14.62 19.66 -12.18
#